data_AF-A0A832MEE5-F1
#
_entry.id   AF-A0A832MEE5-F1
#
_cell.length_a   1.000
_cell.length_b   1.000
_cell.length_c   1.000
_cell.angle_alpha   90.00
_cell.angle_beta   90.00
_cell.angle_gamma   90.00
#
_symmetry.space_group_name_H-M   'P 1'
#
loop_
_entity.id
_entity.type
_entity.pdbx_description
1 polymer ?
#
loop_
_entity_poly.entity_id
_entity_poly.type
_entity_poly.pdbx_seq_one_letter_code
_entity_poly.pdbx_strand_id
1 'polypeptide(L)' 'MRLSELLGLRVKDVDLDRRQLIVRASKGGKDRVTVLPGSLVDRLRAHQERLRKLYAEDQQAGLPGVWLPEGLEQKHPKSG' A
#
# COMPACT_ATOMS: atom_id res chain seq x y z
N MET A 1 -13.71 5.84 -6.85
CA MET A 1 -13.15 4.97 -5.79
C MET A 1 -13.98 5.17 -4.53
N ARG A 2 -14.21 4.12 -3.73
CA ARG A 2 -14.94 4.21 -2.45
C ARG A 2 -13.96 4.52 -1.32
N LEU A 3 -14.46 5.07 -0.22
CA LEU A 3 -13.61 5.39 0.94
C LEU A 3 -12.91 4.15 1.51
N SER A 4 -13.62 3.03 1.65
CA SER A 4 -13.05 1.78 2.16
C SER A 4 -11.92 1.24 1.27
N GLU A 5 -12.03 1.41 -0.05
CA GLU A 5 -11.00 1.03 -1.00
C GLU A 5 -9.75 1.90 -0.86
N LEU A 6 -9.92 3.18 -0.51
CA LEU A 6 -8.81 4.10 -0.28
C LEU A 6 -8.08 3.80 1.03
N LEU A 7 -8.84 3.52 2.10
CA LEU A 7 -8.27 3.17 3.41
C LEU A 7 -7.52 1.83 3.41
N GLY A 8 -7.89 0.91 2.52
CA GLY A 8 -7.23 -0.39 2.37
C GLY A 8 -6.05 -0.41 1.40
N LEU A 9 -5.72 0.71 0.75
CA LEU A 9 -4.67 0.78 -0.26
C LEU A 9 -3.29 0.60 0.39
N ARG A 10 -2.42 -0.24 -0.21
CA ARG A 10 -1.03 -0.40 0.23
C ARG A 10 -0.06 0.28 -0.73
N VAL A 11 1.16 0.56 -0.26
CA VAL A 11 2.21 1.18 -1.10
C VAL A 11 2.43 0.41 -2.41
N LYS A 12 2.40 -0.94 -2.35
CA LYS A 12 2.55 -1.82 -3.52
C LYS A 12 1.40 -1.74 -4.55
N ASP A 13 0.26 -1.19 -4.17
CA ASP A 13 -0.90 -1.04 -5.05
C ASP A 13 -0.87 0.28 -5.83
N VAL A 14 0.13 1.14 -5.58
CA VAL A 14 0.33 2.44 -6.23
C VAL A 14 1.49 2.36 -7.21
N ASP A 15 1.19 2.26 -8.51
CA ASP A 15 2.18 2.30 -9.58
C ASP A 15 2.28 3.73 -10.15
N LEU A 16 3.30 4.47 -9.69
CA LEU A 16 3.52 5.86 -10.11
C LEU A 16 4.03 5.97 -11.55
N ASP A 17 4.75 4.96 -12.04
CA ASP A 17 5.39 5.00 -13.36
C ASP A 17 4.34 4.73 -14.46
N ARG A 18 3.46 3.75 -14.22
CA ARG A 18 2.32 3.47 -15.10
C ARG A 18 1.12 4.39 -14.85
N ARG A 19 1.15 5.19 -13.78
CA ARG A 19 0.03 6.03 -13.31
C ARG A 19 -1.24 5.21 -13.08
N GLN A 20 -1.10 4.14 -12.30
CA GLN A 20 -2.15 3.17 -12.04
C GLN A 20 -2.30 2.90 -10.53
N LEU A 21 -3.54 2.70 -10.10
CA LEU A 21 -3.89 2.23 -8.76
C LEU A 21 -4.59 0.88 -8.88
N ILE A 22 -4.13 -0.11 -8.13
CA ILE A 22 -4.73 -1.43 -8.04
C ILE A 22 -5.69 -1.45 -6.84
N VAL A 23 -6.99 -1.52 -7.09
CA VAL A 23 -7.99 -1.61 -6.04
C VAL A 23 -8.27 -3.09 -5.76
N ARG A 24 -7.76 -3.58 -4.63
CA ARG A 24 -7.92 -4.96 -4.18
C ARG A 24 -9.31 -5.21 -3.61
N ALA A 25 -9.83 -6.43 -3.80
CA ALA A 25 -11.09 -6.89 -3.21
C ALA A 25 -12.28 -5.92 -3.44
N SER A 26 -12.43 -5.47 -4.69
CA SER A 26 -13.59 -4.67 -5.09
C SER A 26 -14.88 -5.48 -4.94
N LYS A 27 -16.04 -4.84 -5.15
CA LYS A 27 -17.35 -5.53 -5.22
C LYS A 27 -17.24 -6.81 -6.08
N GLY A 28 -17.51 -7.96 -5.47
CA GLY A 28 -17.40 -9.28 -6.11
C GLY A 28 -16.05 -9.99 -5.94
N GLY A 29 -15.16 -9.49 -5.07
CA GLY A 29 -13.88 -10.13 -4.74
C GLY A 29 -12.83 -10.03 -5.85
N LYS A 30 -13.05 -9.14 -6.84
CA LYS A 30 -12.14 -8.96 -7.97
C LYS A 30 -11.32 -7.69 -7.82
N ASP A 31 -10.09 -7.75 -8.31
CA ASP A 31 -9.24 -6.57 -8.41
C ASP A 31 -9.63 -5.74 -9.63
N ARG A 32 -9.43 -4.44 -9.54
CA ARG A 32 -9.53 -3.56 -10.71
C ARG A 32 -8.41 -2.53 -10.72
N VAL A 33 -8.05 -2.07 -11.90
CA VAL A 33 -7.09 -0.99 -12.08
C VAL A 33 -7.85 0.30 -12.35
N THR A 34 -7.45 1.40 -11.71
CA THR A 34 -7.95 2.74 -12.00
C THR A 34 -6.78 3.69 -12.29
N VAL A 35 -7.06 4.78 -12.99
CA VAL A 35 -6.06 5.78 -13.38
C VAL A 35 -5.64 6.61 -12.16
N LEU A 36 -4.33 6.87 -12.05
CA LEU A 36 -3.75 7.85 -11.14
C LEU A 36 -3.54 9.18 -11.88
N PRO A 37 -4.12 10.30 -11.42
CA PRO A 37 -3.84 11.61 -12.00
C PRO A 37 -2.36 11.98 -11.91
N GLY A 38 -1.78 12.49 -13.00
CA GLY A 38 -0.37 12.90 -13.06
C GLY A 38 -0.01 13.98 -12.03
N SER A 39 -0.95 14.86 -11.69
CA SER A 39 -0.78 15.91 -10.68
C SER A 39 -0.53 15.40 -9.26
N LEU A 40 -0.81 14.12 -8.99
CA LEU A 40 -0.59 13.50 -7.67
C LEU A 40 0.74 12.75 -7.58
N VAL A 41 1.45 12.54 -8.69
CA VAL A 41 2.64 11.69 -8.73
C VAL A 41 3.73 12.18 -7.78
N ASP A 42 4.09 13.46 -7.85
CA ASP A 42 5.17 14.01 -7.02
C ASP A 42 4.81 14.00 -5.53
N ARG A 43 3.55 14.30 -5.20
CA ARG A 43 3.04 14.24 -3.83
C ARG A 43 3.06 12.83 -3.27
N LEU A 44 2.66 11.84 -4.07
CA LEU A 44 2.68 10.44 -3.66
C LEU A 44 4.11 9.89 -3.55
N ARG A 45 5.02 10.31 -4.44
CA ARG A 45 6.44 9.95 -4.35
C ARG A 45 7.08 10.48 -3.06
N ALA A 46 6.85 11.75 -2.73
CA ALA A 46 7.31 12.34 -1.46
C ALA A 46 6.69 11.62 -0.25
N HIS A 47 5.41 11.22 -0.34
CA HIS A 47 4.74 10.47 0.72
C HIS A 47 5.35 9.07 0.89
N GLN A 48 5.66 8.35 -0.20
CA GLN A 48 6.32 7.04 -0.16
C GLN A 48 7.69 7.12 0.50
N GLU A 49 8.50 8.14 0.17
CA GLU A 49 9.80 8.35 0.81
C GLU A 49 9.67 8.62 2.32
N ARG A 50 8.68 9.42 2.73
CA ARG A 50 8.39 9.64 4.15
C ARG A 50 7.99 8.35 4.87
N LEU A 51 7.12 7.54 4.27
CA LEU A 51 6.72 6.24 4.84
C LEU A 51 7.89 5.27 4.94
N ARG A 52 8.81 5.29 3.96
CA ARG A 52 10.01 4.44 3.98
C ARG A 52 10.92 4.78 5.16
N LYS A 53 11.10 6.06 5.46
CA LYS A 53 11.86 6.51 6.64
C LYS A 53 11.19 6.06 7.93
N LEU A 54 9.89 6.30 8.06
CA LEU A 54 9.10 5.86 9.23
C LEU A 54 9.23 4.34 9.44
N TYR A 55 9.05 3.55 8.39
CA TYR A 55 9.19 2.09 8.49
C TYR A 55 10.61 1.66 8.90
N ALA A 56 11.65 2.35 8.42
CA ALA A 56 13.02 2.06 8.83
C ALA A 56 13.26 2.39 10.31
N GLU A 57 12.68 3.48 10.82
CA GLU A 57 12.73 3.87 12.23
C GLU A 57 11.98 2.83 13.10
N ASP A 58 10.78 2.41 12.69
CA ASP A 58 9.99 1.38 13.39
C ASP A 58 10.76 0.04 13.47
N GLN A 59 11.42 -0.36 12.38
CA GLN A 59 12.26 -1.57 12.34
C GLN A 59 13.48 -1.46 13.26
N GLN A 60 14.14 -0.30 13.32
CA GLN A 60 15.26 -0.06 14.24
C GLN A 60 14.82 -0.09 15.71
N ALA A 61 13.62 0.42 15.99
CA ALA A 61 13.02 0.39 17.32
C ALA A 61 12.43 -0.99 17.70
N GLY A 62 12.45 -1.97 16.79
CA GLY A 62 11.91 -3.31 17.02
C GLY A 62 10.38 -3.33 17.20
N LEU A 63 9.68 -2.36 16.61
CA LEU A 63 8.22 -2.30 16.68
C LEU A 63 7.57 -3.41 15.82
N PRO A 64 6.37 -3.88 16.19
CA PRO A 64 5.60 -4.78 15.35
C PRO A 64 5.38 -4.17 13.95
N GLY A 65 5.49 -5.01 12.93
CA GLY A 65 5.27 -4.61 11.54
C GLY A 65 3.82 -4.26 11.20
N VAL A 66 3.52 -4.15 9.91
CA VAL A 66 2.18 -3.87 9.42
C VAL A 66 1.28 -5.09 9.50
N TRP A 67 -0.02 -4.85 9.65
CA TRP A 67 -1.02 -5.90 9.59
C TRP A 67 -0.98 -6.68 8.26
N LEU A 68 -0.97 -8.00 8.37
CA LEU A 68 -1.01 -8.92 7.23
C LEU A 68 -2.36 -9.64 7.12
N PRO A 69 -2.86 -9.89 5.90
CA PRO A 69 -4.08 -10.67 5.70
C PRO A 69 -3.94 -12.12 6.14
N GLU A 70 -5.08 -12.76 6.39
CA GLU A 70 -5.23 -14.11 6.96
C GLU A 70 -4.21 -15.15 6.45
N GLY A 71 -3.44 -15.71 7.39
CA GLY A 71 -2.48 -16.78 7.14
C GLY A 71 -1.18 -16.34 6.44
N LEU A 72 -1.08 -15.08 5.99
CA LEU A 72 0.11 -14.59 5.30
C LEU A 72 1.28 -14.40 6.28
N GLU A 73 0.99 -13.99 7.52
CA GLU A 73 1.98 -13.93 8.59
C GLU A 73 2.50 -15.32 8.97
N GLN A 74 1.64 -16.34 9.00
CA GLN A 74 2.07 -17.72 9.27
C GLN A 74 2.95 -18.28 8.15
N LYS A 75 2.60 -18.00 6.88
CA LYS A 75 3.38 -18.43 5.71
C LYS A 75 4.68 -17.64 5.57
N HIS A 76 4.67 -16.36 5.93
CA HIS A 76 5.81 -15.46 5.80
C HIS A 76 5.94 -14.54 7.03
N PRO A 77 6.59 -15.03 8.10
CA PRO A 77 6.68 -14.31 9.39
C PRO A 77 7.43 -12.98 9.34
N LYS A 78 8.18 -12.72 8.25
CA LYS A 78 8.99 -11.49 8.05
C LYS A 78 8.39 -10.53 7.01
N SER A 79 7.13 -10.71 6.63
CA SER A 79 6.47 -9.88 5.61
C SER A 79 5.67 -8.70 6.17
N GLY A 80 5.55 -8.63 7.51
CA GLY A 80 4.96 -7.51 8.22
C GLY A 80 5.99 -6.41 8.45
#